data_AF-A0A095UZL9-F1
#
_entry.id   AF-A0A095UZL9-F1
#
_cell.length_a   1.000
_cell.length_b   1.000
_cell.length_c   1.000
_cell.angle_alpha   90.00
_cell.angle_beta   90.00
_cell.angle_gamma   90.00
#
_symmetry.space_group_name_H-M   'P 1'
#
loop_
_entity.id
_entity.type
_entity.pdbx_description
1 polymer ?
#
loop_
_entity_poly.entity_id
_entity_poly.type
_entity_poly.pdbx_seq_one_letter_code
_entity_poly.pdbx_strand_id
1 'polypeptide(L)' 'MDDFSQMIKLLESAKQLADMNQLPMLVYLIEMAKAEARGHRFILRDRRRGHDKHEKVEAAE' A
#
# COMPACT_ATOMS: atom_id res chain seq x y z
N MET A 1 2.79 -7.38 -12.52
CA MET A 1 3.58 -7.08 -11.29
C MET A 1 2.63 -7.18 -10.11
N ASP A 2 3.10 -7.67 -8.96
CA ASP A 2 2.32 -7.68 -7.71
C ASP A 2 2.01 -6.24 -7.28
N ASP A 3 0.76 -5.91 -6.95
CA ASP A 3 0.33 -4.56 -6.52
C ASP A 3 1.12 -4.10 -5.29
N PHE A 4 1.48 -5.06 -4.43
CA PHE A 4 2.38 -4.82 -3.31
C PHE A 4 3.74 -4.27 -3.76
N SER A 5 4.32 -4.86 -4.82
CA SER A 5 5.60 -4.42 -5.38
C SER A 5 5.50 -3.03 -6.02
N GLN A 6 4.35 -2.67 -6.61
CA GLN A 6 4.11 -1.32 -7.12
C GLN A 6 4.00 -0.30 -6.00
N MET A 7 3.28 -0.63 -4.92
CA MET A 7 3.15 0.24 -3.74
C MET A 7 4.50 0.50 -3.06
N ILE A 8 5.34 -0.53 -2.89
CA ILE A 8 6.68 -0.37 -2.31
C ILE A 8 7.56 0.53 -3.20
N LYS A 9 7.46 0.40 -4.54
CA LYS A 9 8.19 1.29 -5.46
C LYS A 9 7.75 2.74 -5.34
N LEU A 10 6.45 3.01 -5.26
CA LEU A 10 5.92 4.37 -5.06
C LEU A 10 6.44 4.99 -3.77
N LEU A 11 6.43 4.24 -2.67
CA LEU A 11 6.97 4.71 -1.40
C LEU A 11 8.48 4.97 -1.47
N GLU A 12 9.23 4.15 -2.21
CA GLU A 12 10.66 4.39 -2.43
C GLU A 12 10.91 5.67 -3.23
N SER A 13 10.15 5.92 -4.29
CA SER A 13 10.24 7.17 -5.07
C SER A 13 9.85 8.39 -4.23
N ALA A 14 8.81 8.28 -3.40
CA ALA A 14 8.41 9.36 -2.50
C ALA A 14 9.50 9.68 -1.47
N LYS A 15 10.19 8.65 -0.93
CA LYS A 15 11.31 8.83 -0.02
C LYS A 15 12.44 9.59 -0.70
N GLN A 16 12.84 9.18 -1.91
CA GLN A 16 13.90 9.83 -2.67
C GLN A 16 13.57 11.31 -2.90
N LEU A 17 12.32 11.63 -3.26
CA LEU A 17 11.88 13.01 -3.43
C LEU A 17 11.94 13.80 -2.11
N ALA A 18 11.50 13.22 -1.00
CA ALA A 18 11.55 13.86 0.32
C ALA A 18 13.00 14.14 0.76
N ASP A 19 13.91 13.20 0.48
CA ASP A 19 15.34 13.33 0.78
C ASP A 19 15.99 14.46 -0.03
N MET A 20 15.69 14.52 -1.35
CA MET A 20 16.15 15.60 -2.23
C MET A 20 15.68 16.99 -1.78
N ASN A 21 14.51 17.07 -1.13
CA ASN A 21 13.94 18.32 -0.62
C ASN A 21 14.30 18.59 0.85
N GLN A 22 15.22 17.82 1.44
CA GLN A 22 15.66 17.99 2.83
C GLN A 22 14.50 17.97 3.84
N LEU A 23 13.55 17.04 3.64
CA LEU A 23 12.38 16.84 4.51
C LEU A 23 12.56 15.61 5.40
N PRO A 24 13.39 15.67 6.46
CA PRO A 24 13.78 14.49 7.25
C PRO A 24 12.60 13.82 7.97
N MET A 25 11.63 14.61 8.45
CA MET A 25 10.40 14.07 9.05
C MET A 25 9.58 13.28 8.04
N LEU A 26 9.51 13.74 6.78
CA LEU A 26 8.76 13.03 5.74
C LEU A 26 9.46 11.73 5.35
N VAL A 27 10.80 11.73 5.26
CA VAL A 27 11.59 10.51 5.06
C VAL A 27 11.30 9.48 6.17
N TYR A 28 11.29 9.91 7.44
CA TYR A 28 10.96 9.05 8.56
C TYR A 28 9.55 8.45 8.45
N LEU A 29 8.53 9.28 8.16
CA LEU A 29 7.15 8.82 8.00
C LEU A 29 6.99 7.82 6.85
N ILE A 30 7.70 8.01 5.74
CA ILE A 30 7.68 7.10 4.60
C ILE A 30 8.34 5.76 4.94
N GLU A 31 9.45 5.75 5.68
CA GLU A 31 10.07 4.51 6.15
C GLU A 31 9.17 3.75 7.13
N MET A 32 8.49 4.47 8.04
CA MET A 32 7.47 3.87 8.91
C MET A 32 6.34 3.23 8.09
N ALA A 33 5.82 3.93 7.08
CA ALA A 33 4.78 3.39 6.20
C ALA A 33 5.25 2.16 5.40
N LYS A 34 6.51 2.12 4.96
CA LYS A 34 7.10 0.95 4.29
C LYS A 34 7.22 -0.24 5.23
N ALA A 35 7.64 -0.01 6.48
CA ALA A 35 7.72 -1.05 7.50
C ALA A 35 6.33 -1.65 7.80
N GLU A 36 5.34 -0.77 7.99
CA GLU A 36 3.94 -1.15 8.21
C GLU A 36 3.39 -1.94 7.02
N ALA A 37 3.57 -1.45 5.79
CA ALA A 37 3.13 -2.14 4.57
C ALA A 37 3.73 -3.56 4.46
N ARG A 38 5.01 -3.73 4.81
CA ARG A 38 5.67 -5.05 4.83
C ARG A 38 5.11 -5.95 5.93
N GLY A 39 4.80 -5.40 7.11
CA GLY A 39 4.14 -6.12 8.21
C GLY A 39 2.73 -6.59 7.86
N HIS A 40 1.99 -5.80 7.07
CA HIS A 40 0.62 -6.10 6.64
C HIS A 40 0.51 -6.83 5.29
N ARG A 41 1.62 -7.37 4.76
CA ARG A 41 1.64 -8.04 3.45
C ARG A 41 0.57 -9.14 3.30
N PHE A 42 0.26 -9.87 4.37
CA PHE A 42 -0.79 -10.89 4.37
C PHE A 42 -2.21 -10.29 4.45
N ILE A 43 -2.40 -9.22 5.23
CA ILE A 43 -3.70 -8.55 5.43
C ILE A 43 -4.12 -7.74 4.19
N LEU A 44 -3.18 -7.08 3.52
CA LEU A 44 -3.43 -6.38 2.26
C LEU A 44 -3.76 -7.34 1.10
N ARG A 45 -3.23 -8.58 1.15
CA ARG A 45 -3.58 -9.64 0.20
C ARG A 45 -5.00 -10.18 0.44
N ASP A 46 -5.43 -10.28 1.69
CA ASP A 46 -6.78 -10.77 2.04
C ASP A 46 -7.88 -9.73 1.83
N ARG A 47 -7.61 -8.42 1.98
CA ARG A 47 -8.59 -7.37 1.64
C ARG A 47 -9.07 -7.43 0.19
N ARG A 48 -8.26 -7.96 -0.74
CA ARG A 48 -8.68 -8.16 -2.14
C ARG A 48 -9.61 -9.36 -2.32
N ARG A 49 -9.52 -10.39 -1.47
CA ARG A 49 -10.43 -11.56 -1.51
C ARG A 49 -11.79 -11.28 -0.86
N GLY A 50 -11.89 -10.23 -0.04
CA GLY A 50 -13.11 -9.84 0.66
C GLY A 50 -14.04 -8.89 -0.10
N HIS A 51 -13.60 -8.28 -1.20
CA HIS A 51 -14.43 -7.31 -1.94
C HIS A 51 -15.20 -7.90 -3.15
N ASP A 52 -14.96 -9.17 -3.51
CA ASP A 52 -15.66 -9.88 -4.60
C ASP A 52 -17.01 -10.50 -4.19
N LYS A 53 -17.40 -10.41 -2.91
CA LYS A 53 -18.68 -10.98 -2.45
C LYS A 53 -19.88 -10.05 -2.52
N HIS A 54 -19.71 -8.81 -2.98
CA HIS A 54 -20.83 -7.87 -3.13
C HIS A 54 -21.49 -7.85 -4.51
N GLU A 55 -20.98 -8.60 -5.51
CA GLU A 55 -21.55 -8.58 -6.88
C GLU A 55 -22.57 -9.69 -7.19
N LYS A 56 -23.01 -10.50 -6.21
CA LYS A 56 -23.94 -11.63 -6.48
C LYS A 56 -25.29 -11.61 -5.75
N VAL A 57 -25.66 -10.54 -5.05
CA VAL A 57 -26.92 -10.54 -4.27
C VAL A 57 -28.02 -9.63 -4.84
N GLU A 58 -27.75 -8.75 -5.81
CA GLU A 58 -28.79 -7.81 -6.32
C GLU A 58 -29.38 -8.15 -7.71
N ALA A 59 -29.08 -9.31 -8.29
CA ALA A 59 -29.69 -9.75 -9.56
C ALA A 59 -30.79 -10.82 -9.38
N ALA A 60 -31.28 -10.99 -8.15
CA ALA A 60 -32.39 -11.89 -7.82
C ALA A 60 -33.39 -11.18 -6.89
N GLU A 61 -33.98 -10.09 -7.39
CA GLU A 61 -35.29 -9.61 -6.91
C GLU A 61 -36.13 -9.17 -8.10
#